data_AF-A0A968VNA8-F1
#
_entry.id   AF-A0A968VNA8-F1
#
_cell.length_a   1.000
_cell.length_b   1.000
_cell.length_c   1.000
_cell.angle_alpha   90.00
_cell.angle_beta   90.00
_cell.angle_gamma   90.00
#
_symmetry.space_group_name_H-M   'P 1'
#
loop_
_entity.id
_entity.type
_entity.pdbx_description
1 polymer ?
#
loop_
_entity_poly.entity_id
_entity_poly.type
_entity_poly.pdbx_seq_one_letter_code
_entity_poly.pdbx_strand_id
1 'polypeptide(L)'
;LWQSLPSVYRQCAVCYTDFWEAYAQVLPSKRHKAVGKETGKTSYIERFNNTLRQRVGRLVRKTLSFSKKLENHIGAVWNFVHHYNALLRA
;
A
#
# COMPACT_ATOMS: atom_id res chain seq x y z
N LEU A 1 -10.31 3.44 7.56
CA LEU A 1 -9.58 3.48 6.27
C LEU A 1 -9.85 4.79 5.51
N TRP A 2 -11.05 5.03 4.96
CA TRP A 2 -11.29 6.29 4.22
C TRP A 2 -11.17 7.52 5.12
N GLN A 3 -11.78 7.49 6.31
CA GLN A 3 -11.77 8.61 7.25
C GLN A 3 -10.40 8.94 7.85
N SER A 4 -9.45 8.00 7.82
CA SER A 4 -8.09 8.23 8.32
C SER A 4 -7.19 8.93 7.30
N LEU A 5 -7.66 9.11 6.05
CA LEU A 5 -6.90 9.83 5.04
C LEU A 5 -6.98 11.35 5.27
N PRO A 6 -5.89 12.10 5.02
CA PRO A 6 -5.91 13.55 5.01
C PRO A 6 -7.07 14.13 4.18
N SER A 7 -7.61 15.27 4.63
CA SER A 7 -8.78 15.91 4.01
C SER A 7 -8.59 16.17 2.52
N VAL A 8 -7.38 16.57 2.10
CA VAL A 8 -7.04 16.81 0.69
C VAL A 8 -7.33 15.58 -0.17
N TYR A 9 -6.88 14.39 0.23
CA TYR A 9 -7.16 13.17 -0.52
C TYR A 9 -8.64 12.83 -0.55
N ARG A 10 -9.36 13.06 0.56
CA ARG A 10 -10.82 12.85 0.59
C ARG A 10 -11.59 13.80 -0.32
N GLN A 11 -11.02 14.95 -0.66
CA GLN A 11 -11.62 15.97 -1.53
C GLN A 11 -11.23 15.82 -3.01
N CYS A 12 -10.05 15.32 -3.33
CA CYS A 12 -9.58 15.29 -4.73
C CYS A 12 -9.23 13.90 -5.27
N ALA A 13 -8.94 12.92 -4.42
CA ALA A 13 -8.47 11.62 -4.91
C ALA A 13 -9.57 10.81 -5.59
N VAL A 14 -9.17 10.11 -6.65
CA VAL A 14 -9.89 9.00 -7.27
C VAL A 14 -9.15 7.72 -6.91
N CYS A 15 -9.86 6.72 -6.40
CA CYS A 15 -9.29 5.47 -5.93
C CYS A 15 -9.55 4.37 -6.96
N TYR A 16 -8.50 3.91 -7.62
CA TYR A 16 -8.53 2.73 -8.48
C TYR A 16 -8.20 1.48 -7.65
N THR A 17 -9.06 0.47 -7.72
CA THR A 17 -8.87 -0.80 -7.00
C THR A 17 -9.23 -1.97 -7.90
N ASP A 18 -8.94 -3.19 -7.45
CA ASP A 18 -9.56 -4.38 -8.00
C ASP A 18 -11.05 -4.48 -7.58
N PHE A 19 -11.68 -5.60 -7.93
CA PHE A 19 -13.09 -5.87 -7.67
C PHE A 19 -13.38 -6.47 -6.28
N TRP A 20 -12.47 -6.31 -5.31
CA TRP A 20 -12.74 -6.81 -3.96
C TRP A 20 -13.86 -6.01 -3.28
N GLU A 21 -14.91 -6.71 -2.86
CA GLU A 21 -16.18 -6.14 -2.39
C GLU A 21 -16.01 -5.17 -1.20
N ALA A 22 -15.02 -5.42 -0.34
CA ALA A 22 -14.74 -4.56 0.82
C ALA A 22 -14.44 -3.10 0.42
N TYR A 23 -13.86 -2.86 -0.78
CA TYR A 23 -13.57 -1.50 -1.23
C TYR A 23 -14.84 -0.69 -1.49
N ALA A 24 -15.89 -1.31 -2.04
CA ALA A 24 -17.16 -0.63 -2.32
C ALA A 24 -17.88 -0.21 -1.03
N GLN A 25 -17.66 -0.92 0.09
CA GLN A 25 -18.24 -0.60 1.38
C GLN A 25 -17.53 0.56 2.10
N VAL A 26 -16.27 0.83 1.74
CA VAL A 26 -15.40 1.75 2.48
C VAL A 26 -15.08 3.02 1.70
N LEU A 27 -14.98 2.94 0.37
CA LEU A 27 -14.64 4.06 -0.50
C LEU A 27 -15.92 4.71 -1.06
N PRO A 28 -16.01 6.06 -1.10
CA PRO A 28 -17.17 6.73 -1.67
C PRO A 28 -17.37 6.38 -3.14
N SER A 29 -18.59 5.98 -3.52
CA SER A 29 -18.93 5.53 -4.88
C SER A 29 -18.54 6.51 -5.99
N LYS A 30 -18.65 7.82 -5.75
CA LYS A 30 -18.23 8.86 -6.71
C LYS A 30 -16.73 8.87 -7.00
N ARG A 31 -15.92 8.36 -6.08
CA ARG A 31 -14.43 8.37 -6.14
C ARG A 31 -13.83 7.00 -6.39
N HIS A 32 -14.58 5.94 -6.12
CA HIS A 32 -14.14 4.57 -6.30
C HIS A 32 -14.31 4.13 -7.76
N LYS A 33 -13.25 3.54 -8.33
CA LYS A 33 -13.22 2.95 -9.66
C LYS A 33 -12.61 1.55 -9.55
N ALA A 34 -13.46 0.54 -9.46
CA ALA A 34 -13.03 -0.85 -9.61
C ALA A 34 -12.66 -1.08 -11.08
N VAL A 35 -11.46 -1.60 -11.33
CA VAL A 35 -10.90 -1.74 -12.68
C VAL A 35 -10.20 -3.09 -12.84
N GLY A 36 -10.23 -3.62 -14.06
CA GLY A 36 -9.48 -4.82 -14.41
C GLY A 36 -8.00 -4.53 -14.69
N LYS A 37 -7.24 -5.61 -14.79
CA LYS A 37 -5.78 -5.60 -14.99
C LYS A 37 -5.38 -4.90 -16.29
N GLU A 38 -6.21 -5.01 -17.32
CA GLU A 38 -6.02 -4.40 -18.63
C GLU A 38 -5.88 -2.87 -18.60
N THR A 39 -6.40 -2.21 -17.56
CA THR A 39 -6.32 -0.75 -17.41
C THR A 39 -4.94 -0.26 -16.93
N GLY A 40 -4.14 -1.15 -16.33
CA GLY A 40 -2.85 -0.82 -15.72
C GLY A 40 -2.91 0.12 -14.52
N LYS A 41 -4.09 0.55 -14.05
CA LYS A 41 -4.22 1.58 -12.99
C LYS A 41 -3.77 1.07 -11.61
N THR A 42 -3.87 -0.23 -11.35
CA THR A 42 -3.39 -0.86 -10.11
C THR A 42 -1.91 -1.27 -10.16
N SER A 43 -1.26 -1.17 -11.32
CA SER A 43 0.13 -1.63 -11.51
C SER A 43 1.13 -0.96 -10.56
N TYR A 44 0.90 0.31 -10.20
CA TYR A 44 1.74 1.06 -9.28
C TYR A 44 1.77 0.44 -7.87
N ILE A 45 0.59 0.16 -7.30
CA ILE A 45 0.49 -0.43 -5.97
C ILE A 45 0.94 -1.90 -5.98
N GLU A 46 0.68 -2.63 -7.07
CA GLU A 46 1.17 -4.00 -7.25
C GLU A 46 2.70 -4.05 -7.27
N ARG A 47 3.36 -3.15 -8.02
CA ARG A 47 4.82 -3.02 -8.07
C ARG A 47 5.39 -2.63 -6.72
N PHE A 48 4.76 -1.69 -6.01
CA PHE A 48 5.17 -1.31 -4.66
C PHE A 48 5.08 -2.50 -3.70
N ASN A 49 3.96 -3.21 -3.67
CA ASN A 49 3.75 -4.39 -2.82
C ASN A 49 4.77 -5.49 -3.13
N ASN A 50 5.09 -5.71 -4.41
CA ASN A 50 6.14 -6.64 -4.79
C ASN A 50 7.51 -6.20 -4.27
N THR A 51 7.86 -4.93 -4.44
CA THR A 51 9.13 -4.36 -3.96
C THR A 51 9.25 -4.47 -2.44
N LEU A 52 8.19 -4.13 -1.71
CA LEU A 52 8.10 -4.26 -0.26
C LEU A 52 8.34 -5.70 0.19
N ARG A 53 7.68 -6.68 -0.45
CA ARG A 53 7.84 -8.11 -0.14
C ARG A 53 9.27 -8.59 -0.35
N GLN A 54 9.91 -8.18 -1.45
CA GLN A 54 11.26 -8.60 -1.79
C GLN A 54 12.32 -7.96 -0.88
N ARG A 55 12.11 -6.69 -0.47
CA ARG A 55 13.10 -5.93 0.32
C ARG A 55 12.90 -6.06 1.83
N VAL A 56 11.70 -6.37 2.29
CA VAL A 56 11.38 -6.50 3.72
C VAL A 56 11.08 -7.97 4.05
N GLY A 57 12.14 -8.78 4.16
CA GLY A 57 12.03 -10.22 4.46
C GLY A 57 11.35 -10.55 5.80
N ARG A 58 11.18 -9.56 6.68
CA ARG A 58 10.38 -9.65 7.93
C ARG A 58 8.89 -9.87 7.68
N LEU A 59 8.37 -9.48 6.51
CA LEU A 59 6.96 -9.62 6.13
C LEU A 59 6.64 -10.94 5.41
N VAL A 60 7.66 -11.75 5.11
CA VAL A 60 7.50 -13.03 4.41
C VAL A 60 7.31 -14.15 5.43
N ARG A 61 6.44 -15.12 5.10
CA ARG A 61 6.13 -16.26 5.96
C ARG A 61 7.35 -17.20 6.08
N LYS A 62 7.62 -17.71 7.28
CA LYS A 62 8.70 -18.69 7.58
C LYS A 62 10.12 -18.21 7.27
N THR A 63 10.44 -16.93 7.47
CA THR A 63 11.82 -16.44 7.31
C THR A 63 12.60 -16.45 8.62
N LEU A 64 13.93 -16.62 8.51
CA LEU A 64 14.87 -16.43 9.62
C LEU A 64 14.96 -14.95 10.06
N SER A 65 14.49 -14.03 9.22
CA SER A 65 14.51 -12.59 9.46
C SER A 65 13.35 -12.10 10.33
N PHE A 66 12.54 -12.99 10.91
CA PHE A 66 11.41 -12.60 11.75
C PHE A 66 11.86 -11.77 12.96
N SER A 67 11.11 -10.71 13.27
CA SER A 67 11.42 -9.84 14.40
C SER A 67 10.77 -10.35 15.67
N LYS A 68 11.57 -10.65 16.69
CA LYS A 68 11.09 -11.07 18.02
C LYS A 68 10.45 -9.94 18.83
N LYS A 69 10.70 -8.69 18.44
CA LYS A 69 10.15 -7.48 19.06
C LYS A 69 9.31 -6.72 18.04
N LEU A 70 8.14 -6.25 18.45
CA LEU A 70 7.21 -5.54 17.58
C LEU A 70 7.81 -4.22 17.10
N GLU A 71 8.54 -3.52 17.95
CA GLU A 71 9.19 -2.24 17.66
C GLU A 71 10.19 -2.38 16.52
N ASN A 72 10.97 -3.47 16.52
CA ASN A 72 11.94 -3.76 15.45
C ASN A 72 11.23 -4.12 14.14
N HIS A 73 10.07 -4.79 14.22
CA HIS A 73 9.26 -5.12 13.05
C HIS A 73 8.72 -3.84 12.40
N ILE A 74 8.11 -2.97 13.20
CA ILE A 74 7.59 -1.66 12.77
C ILE A 74 8.73 -0.82 12.21
N GLY A 75 9.85 -0.70 12.94
CA GLY A 75 11.02 0.08 12.52
C GLY A 75 11.60 -0.37 11.18
N ALA A 76 11.63 -1.68 10.91
CA ALA A 76 12.10 -2.17 9.62
C ALA A 76 11.18 -1.79 8.45
N VAL A 77 9.86 -1.81 8.64
CA VAL A 77 8.89 -1.35 7.64
C VAL A 77 9.01 0.17 7.43
N TRP A 78 9.11 0.93 8.51
CA TRP A 78 9.27 2.39 8.47
C TRP A 78 10.56 2.80 7.75
N ASN A 79 11.70 2.19 8.09
CA ASN A 79 12.96 2.45 7.41
C ASN A 79 12.88 2.18 5.91
N PHE A 80 12.23 1.08 5.51
CA PHE A 80 12.00 0.81 4.10
C PHE A 80 11.14 1.90 3.42
N VAL A 81 10.02 2.28 4.01
CA VAL A 81 9.10 3.28 3.43
C VAL A 81 9.79 4.64 3.27
N HIS A 82 10.52 5.10 4.29
CA HIS A 82 11.26 6.36 4.21
C HIS A 82 12.34 6.32 3.13
N HIS A 83 13.15 5.25 3.09
CA HIS A 83 14.20 5.10 2.09
C HIS A 83 13.62 5.03 0.67
N TYR A 84 12.56 4.24 0.46
CA TYR A 84 11.89 4.13 -0.84
C TYR A 84 11.33 5.48 -1.31
N ASN A 85 10.68 6.23 -0.42
CA ASN A 85 10.14 7.55 -0.74
C ASN A 85 11.22 8.60 -1.02
N ALA A 86 12.37 8.52 -0.34
CA ALA A 86 13.51 9.41 -0.61
C ALA A 86 14.08 9.16 -2.02
N LEU A 87 14.17 7.89 -2.44
CA LEU A 87 14.65 7.52 -3.78
C LEU A 87 13.71 7.93 -4.92
N LEU A 88 12.39 8.06 -4.65
CA LEU A 88 11.43 8.53 -5.66
C LEU A 88 11.51 10.05 -5.91
N ARG A 89 12.18 10.80 -5.03
CA ARG A 89 12.33 12.26 -5.13
C ARG A 89 13.67 12.69 -5.72
N ALA A 90 14.59 11.74 -5.92
CA ALA A 90 15.89 11.93 -6.56
C ALA A 90 15.78 11.67 -8.07
#